data_AF-A0A3D0UL60-F1
#
_entry.id   AF-A0A3D0UL60-F1
#
_cell.length_a   1.000
_cell.length_b   1.000
_cell.length_c   1.000
_cell.angle_alpha   90.00
_cell.angle_beta   90.00
_cell.angle_gamma   90.00
#
_symmetry.space_group_name_H-M   'P 1'
#
loop_
_entity.id
_entity.type
_entity.pdbx_description
1 polymer ?
#
loop_
_entity_poly.entity_id
_entity_poly.type
_entity_poly.pdbx_seq_one_letter_code
_entity_poly.pdbx_strand_id
1 'polypeptide(L)'
;MQGLLLPGFGQQIDTLFDRRYQEWLEAARLALVNLQAKHHPIILVGYSMGAAVALNVAAGTSPDQLILLAPFLRIGNTFHHIIWQVVKHLLPRPQPFKKANFSDARIGEFFGGLIPELDLEDPQVQENLRQLSVPARFVDQVLGVGRAAERAAAQIQVPTLIIQGTQDQAVRPARTRQMLQRLPGPITYEELETDHGLVEADNPGFQQMTQSVLAFAGGVATARNS
;
A
#
# COMPACT_ATOMS: atom_id res chain seq x y z
N MET A 1 -0.91 19.87 -1.61
CA MET A 1 -0.77 18.40 -1.72
C MET A 1 -0.17 18.08 -3.08
N GLN A 2 0.84 17.21 -3.15
CA GLN A 2 1.40 16.73 -4.42
C GLN A 2 1.20 15.21 -4.49
N GLY A 3 0.53 14.73 -5.55
CA GLY A 3 0.44 13.30 -5.85
C GLY A 3 1.56 12.88 -6.79
N LEU A 4 2.23 11.77 -6.47
CA LEU A 4 3.27 11.19 -7.32
C LEU A 4 2.73 9.97 -8.05
N LEU A 5 2.84 9.95 -9.38
CA LEU A 5 2.69 8.72 -10.15
C LEU A 5 4.02 7.96 -10.13
N LEU A 6 4.01 6.75 -9.56
CA LEU A 6 5.19 5.89 -9.54
C LEU A 6 5.56 5.45 -10.98
N PRO A 7 6.85 5.26 -11.28
CA PRO A 7 7.29 4.73 -12.57
C PRO A 7 6.49 3.48 -12.98
N GLY A 8 5.98 3.48 -14.22
CA GLY A 8 5.14 2.41 -14.75
C GLY A 8 3.64 2.50 -14.42
N PHE A 9 3.19 3.48 -13.64
CA PHE A 9 1.77 3.73 -13.40
C PHE A 9 1.23 4.90 -14.24
N GLY A 10 -0.09 5.05 -14.29
CA GLY A 10 -0.76 6.12 -15.04
C GLY A 10 -0.48 6.04 -16.54
N GLN A 11 0.01 7.13 -17.13
CA GLN A 11 0.34 7.18 -18.57
C GLN A 11 1.45 6.20 -19.00
N GLN A 12 2.16 5.58 -18.05
CA GLN A 12 3.24 4.62 -18.32
C GLN A 12 2.82 3.16 -18.08
N ILE A 13 1.52 2.87 -18.00
CA ILE A 13 0.99 1.54 -17.64
C ILE A 13 1.53 0.41 -18.53
N ASP A 14 1.81 0.70 -19.81
CA ASP A 14 2.41 -0.26 -20.75
C ASP A 14 3.80 -0.74 -20.32
N THR A 15 4.51 0.05 -19.51
CA THR A 15 5.85 -0.28 -19.00
C THR A 15 5.83 -0.87 -17.59
N LEU A 16 4.66 -0.98 -16.94
CA LEU A 16 4.52 -1.38 -15.54
C LEU A 16 5.32 -2.64 -15.21
N PHE A 17 5.22 -3.65 -16.07
CA PHE A 17 5.83 -4.96 -15.84
C PHE A 17 7.34 -5.01 -16.06
N ASP A 18 7.94 -3.93 -16.58
CA ASP A 18 9.38 -3.79 -16.75
C ASP A 18 10.03 -2.97 -15.62
N ARG A 19 9.23 -2.31 -14.78
CA ARG A 19 9.74 -1.49 -13.67
C ARG A 19 10.16 -2.35 -12.50
N ARG A 20 11.21 -1.89 -11.81
CA ARG A 20 11.68 -2.46 -10.55
C ARG A 20 11.20 -1.62 -9.38
N TYR A 21 10.98 -2.26 -8.23
CA TYR A 21 10.48 -1.53 -7.07
C TYR A 21 11.45 -0.44 -6.58
N GLN A 22 12.75 -0.61 -6.80
CA GLN A 22 13.75 0.41 -6.48
C GLN A 22 13.51 1.72 -7.25
N GLU A 23 12.95 1.66 -8.47
CA GLU A 23 12.57 2.85 -9.23
C GLU A 23 11.42 3.59 -8.54
N TRP A 24 10.46 2.87 -7.95
CA TRP A 24 9.37 3.46 -7.16
C TRP A 24 9.90 4.15 -5.90
N LEU A 25 10.83 3.50 -5.19
CA LEU A 25 11.47 4.07 -4.00
C LEU A 25 12.26 5.34 -4.34
N GLU A 26 13.06 5.31 -5.41
CA GLU A 26 13.88 6.45 -5.79
C GLU A 26 13.03 7.62 -6.27
N ALA A 27 11.97 7.37 -7.06
CA ALA A 27 11.05 8.42 -7.49
C ALA A 27 10.37 9.11 -6.29
N ALA A 28 9.91 8.32 -5.31
CA ALA A 28 9.28 8.85 -4.10
C ALA A 28 10.27 9.60 -3.20
N ARG A 29 11.51 9.09 -3.06
CA ARG A 29 12.58 9.76 -2.32
C ARG A 29 12.95 11.11 -2.94
N LEU A 30 13.13 11.16 -4.26
CA LEU A 30 13.45 12.40 -4.97
C LEU A 30 12.31 13.43 -4.84
N ALA A 31 11.05 12.99 -4.95
CA ALA A 31 9.90 13.85 -4.73
C ALA A 31 9.88 14.44 -3.31
N LEU A 32 10.14 13.62 -2.29
CA LEU A 32 10.21 14.06 -0.90
C LEU A 32 11.33 15.08 -0.69
N VAL A 33 12.56 14.79 -1.14
CA VAL A 33 13.72 15.69 -1.00
C VAL A 33 13.45 17.04 -1.69
N ASN A 34 12.88 17.03 -2.90
CA ASN A 34 12.56 18.25 -3.63
C ASN A 34 11.52 19.11 -2.93
N LEU A 35 10.53 18.49 -2.26
CA LEU A 35 9.53 19.19 -1.48
C LEU A 35 10.14 19.77 -0.19
N GLN A 36 10.95 19.00 0.53
CA GLN A 36 11.63 19.43 1.74
C GLN A 36 12.54 20.65 1.51
N ALA A 37 13.14 20.78 0.32
CA ALA A 37 13.96 21.94 -0.01
C ALA A 37 13.19 23.28 0.00
N LYS A 38 11.85 23.27 -0.07
CA LYS A 38 11.02 24.46 -0.23
C LYS A 38 9.90 24.58 0.79
N HIS A 39 9.57 23.49 1.47
CA HIS A 39 8.39 23.41 2.30
C HIS A 39 8.69 22.65 3.59
N HIS A 40 8.23 23.21 4.69
CA HIS A 40 8.12 22.53 5.97
C HIS A 40 6.86 23.04 6.70
N PRO A 41 6.13 22.19 7.42
CA PRO A 41 6.36 20.74 7.57
C PRO A 41 5.94 19.91 6.33
N ILE A 42 6.51 18.72 6.19
CA ILE A 42 6.15 17.71 5.19
C ILE A 42 5.52 16.49 5.86
N ILE A 43 4.31 16.16 5.43
CA ILE A 43 3.63 14.92 5.79
C ILE A 43 3.71 13.98 4.59
N LEU A 44 4.30 12.80 4.79
CA LEU A 44 4.32 11.76 3.77
C LEU A 44 3.14 10.82 4.00
N VAL A 45 2.29 10.65 2.99
CA VAL A 45 1.12 9.78 3.05
C VAL A 45 1.28 8.65 2.04
N GLY A 46 1.01 7.41 2.45
CA GLY A 46 1.01 6.25 1.56
C GLY A 46 -0.21 5.37 1.79
N TYR A 47 -0.79 4.87 0.69
CA TYR A 47 -1.92 3.94 0.69
C TYR A 47 -1.52 2.59 0.09
N SER A 48 -1.86 1.48 0.74
CA SER A 48 -1.60 0.11 0.27
C SER A 48 -0.11 -0.10 -0.08
N MET A 49 0.21 -0.47 -1.32
CA MET A 49 1.60 -0.56 -1.79
C MET A 49 2.35 0.78 -1.65
N GLY A 50 1.66 1.91 -1.80
CA GLY A 50 2.21 3.25 -1.55
C GLY A 50 2.64 3.47 -0.10
N ALA A 51 1.97 2.82 0.88
CA ALA A 51 2.43 2.82 2.28
C ALA A 51 3.73 2.00 2.45
N ALA A 52 3.90 0.91 1.70
CA ALA A 52 5.17 0.18 1.65
C ALA A 52 6.31 1.08 1.12
N VAL A 53 6.04 1.82 0.04
CA VAL A 53 6.98 2.81 -0.52
C VAL A 53 7.28 3.91 0.50
N ALA A 54 6.24 4.48 1.13
CA ALA A 54 6.38 5.55 2.12
C ALA A 54 7.23 5.11 3.33
N LEU A 55 7.04 3.90 3.85
CA LEU A 55 7.87 3.31 4.91
C LEU A 55 9.34 3.23 4.51
N ASN A 56 9.63 2.69 3.32
CA ASN A 56 11.01 2.59 2.84
C ASN A 56 11.68 3.96 2.69
N VAL A 57 10.96 4.94 2.14
CA VAL A 57 11.49 6.29 1.94
C VAL A 57 11.69 6.99 3.28
N ALA A 58 10.71 6.93 4.19
CA ALA A 58 10.76 7.59 5.50
C ALA A 58 11.90 7.08 6.40
N ALA A 59 12.31 5.82 6.23
CA ALA A 59 13.44 5.25 6.96
C ALA A 59 14.79 5.88 6.58
N GLY A 60 14.97 6.32 5.33
CA GLY A 60 16.20 6.95 4.85
C GLY A 60 16.13 8.47 4.71
N THR A 61 14.93 9.02 4.57
CA THR A 61 14.66 10.46 4.42
C THR A 61 13.43 10.79 5.23
N SER A 62 13.64 11.25 6.46
CA SER A 62 12.55 11.43 7.42
C SER A 62 11.64 12.61 7.03
N PRO A 63 10.33 12.39 6.82
CA PRO A 63 9.35 13.46 6.79
C PRO A 63 9.11 14.00 8.21
N ASP A 64 8.40 15.11 8.37
CA ASP A 64 7.99 15.60 9.69
C ASP A 64 6.92 14.69 10.32
N GLN A 65 6.09 14.06 9.49
CA GLN A 65 5.10 13.05 9.88
C GLN A 65 4.89 12.01 8.79
N LEU A 66 4.48 10.81 9.19
CA LEU A 66 4.13 9.71 8.30
C LEU A 66 2.67 9.28 8.51
N ILE A 67 1.93 9.08 7.43
CA ILE A 67 0.56 8.54 7.46
C ILE A 67 0.51 7.31 6.55
N LEU A 68 0.08 6.18 7.11
CA LEU A 68 -0.03 4.89 6.42
C LEU A 68 -1.47 4.42 6.41
N LEU A 69 -2.03 4.28 5.23
CA LEU A 69 -3.41 3.84 4.98
C LEU A 69 -3.37 2.41 4.43
N ALA A 70 -4.02 1.46 5.11
CA ALA A 70 -4.04 0.03 4.75
C ALA A 70 -2.65 -0.53 4.34
N PRO A 71 -1.60 -0.43 5.19
CA PRO A 71 -0.21 -0.60 4.76
C PRO A 71 0.12 -2.01 4.26
N PHE A 72 0.48 -2.12 2.97
CA PHE A 72 0.95 -3.37 2.39
C PHE A 72 2.38 -3.69 2.84
N LEU A 73 2.60 -4.93 3.31
CA LEU A 73 3.92 -5.39 3.78
C LEU A 73 4.30 -6.75 3.23
N ARG A 74 3.37 -7.71 3.26
CA ARG A 74 3.68 -9.08 2.87
C ARG A 74 2.44 -9.86 2.51
N ILE A 75 2.57 -10.64 1.44
CA ILE A 75 1.58 -11.64 1.03
C ILE A 75 2.02 -13.00 1.56
N GLY A 76 1.09 -13.72 2.19
CA GLY A 76 1.34 -15.07 2.68
C GLY A 76 2.31 -15.12 3.87
N ASN A 77 2.99 -16.25 4.03
CA ASN A 77 4.00 -16.50 5.07
C ASN A 77 5.33 -16.92 4.43
N THR A 78 6.35 -17.20 5.23
CA THR A 78 7.67 -17.62 4.75
C THR A 78 7.61 -18.85 3.83
N PHE A 79 6.72 -19.80 4.12
CA PHE A 79 6.52 -20.98 3.28
C PHE A 79 5.98 -20.64 1.89
N HIS A 80 5.01 -19.73 1.78
CA HIS A 80 4.53 -19.24 0.49
C HIS A 80 5.63 -18.55 -0.32
N HIS A 81 6.56 -17.83 0.33
CA HIS A 81 7.71 -17.26 -0.36
C HIS A 81 8.66 -18.32 -0.91
N ILE A 82 8.90 -19.40 -0.17
CA ILE A 82 9.72 -20.53 -0.63
C ILE A 82 9.06 -21.18 -1.85
N ILE A 83 7.77 -21.48 -1.76
CA ILE A 83 6.99 -22.00 -2.90
C ILE A 83 7.11 -21.07 -4.10
N TRP A 84 6.94 -19.77 -3.88
CA TRP A 84 7.03 -18.77 -4.94
C TRP A 84 8.38 -18.78 -5.65
N GLN A 85 9.51 -18.97 -4.94
CA GLN A 85 10.82 -19.09 -5.57
C GLN A 85 10.92 -20.25 -6.56
N VAL A 86 10.16 -21.33 -6.35
CA VAL A 86 10.09 -22.45 -7.29
C VAL A 86 9.09 -22.16 -8.40
N VAL A 87 7.87 -21.75 -8.04
CA VAL A 87 6.75 -21.53 -8.97
C VAL A 87 7.10 -20.49 -10.03
N LYS A 88 7.80 -19.41 -9.67
CA LYS A 88 8.14 -18.34 -10.62
C LYS A 88 9.03 -18.79 -11.78
N HIS A 89 9.81 -19.86 -11.60
CA HIS A 89 10.64 -20.43 -12.67
C HIS A 89 9.85 -21.37 -13.58
N LEU A 90 8.82 -22.03 -13.04
CA LEU A 90 7.95 -22.94 -13.79
C LEU A 90 6.81 -22.20 -14.51
N LEU A 91 6.37 -21.08 -13.96
CA LEU A 91 5.31 -20.22 -14.47
C LEU A 91 5.79 -18.77 -14.51
N PRO A 92 6.49 -18.34 -15.57
CA PRO A 92 6.98 -16.96 -15.70
C PRO A 92 5.86 -15.91 -15.81
N ARG A 93 4.64 -16.35 -16.14
CA ARG A 93 3.46 -15.52 -16.38
C ARG A 93 2.21 -16.17 -15.74
N PRO A 94 2.14 -16.26 -14.40
CA PRO A 94 1.00 -16.83 -13.72
C PRO A 94 -0.30 -16.09 -14.03
N GLN A 95 -1.40 -16.82 -14.01
CA GLN A 95 -2.76 -16.30 -14.07
C GLN A 95 -3.40 -16.44 -12.69
N PRO A 96 -3.21 -15.46 -11.78
CA PRO A 96 -3.57 -15.60 -10.36
C PRO A 96 -5.06 -15.89 -10.15
N PHE A 97 -5.92 -15.43 -11.06
CA PHE A 97 -7.38 -15.58 -10.94
C PHE A 97 -7.98 -16.64 -11.87
N LYS A 98 -7.15 -17.45 -12.56
CA LYS A 98 -7.63 -18.48 -13.51
C LYS A 98 -8.72 -19.39 -12.92
N LYS A 99 -8.52 -19.82 -11.68
CA LYS A 99 -9.44 -20.71 -10.94
C LYS A 99 -10.20 -19.98 -9.83
N ALA A 100 -10.25 -18.65 -9.86
CA ALA A 100 -10.97 -17.86 -8.86
C ALA A 100 -12.46 -18.22 -8.88
N ASN A 101 -13.07 -18.32 -7.71
CA ASN A 101 -14.52 -18.41 -7.59
C ASN A 101 -15.05 -17.00 -7.33
N PHE A 102 -15.52 -16.29 -8.36
CA PHE A 102 -15.98 -14.91 -8.21
C PHE A 102 -17.27 -14.77 -7.41
N SER A 103 -17.99 -15.88 -7.17
CA SER A 103 -19.12 -15.92 -6.23
C SER A 103 -18.69 -16.02 -4.75
N ASP A 104 -17.39 -16.11 -4.47
CA ASP A 104 -16.85 -16.06 -3.10
C ASP A 104 -16.82 -14.61 -2.63
N ALA A 105 -17.54 -14.32 -1.54
CA ALA A 105 -17.61 -12.98 -0.94
C ALA A 105 -16.24 -12.35 -0.71
N ARG A 106 -15.22 -13.16 -0.39
CA ARG A 106 -13.84 -12.67 -0.16
C ARG A 106 -13.18 -12.14 -1.44
N ILE A 107 -13.53 -12.69 -2.60
CA ILE A 107 -13.04 -12.20 -3.89
C ILE A 107 -13.78 -10.90 -4.25
N GLY A 108 -15.08 -10.85 -3.97
CA GLY A 108 -15.88 -9.62 -4.02
C GLY A 108 -15.22 -8.49 -3.24
N GLU A 109 -15.00 -8.71 -1.95
CA GLU A 109 -14.36 -7.75 -1.03
C GLU A 109 -12.93 -7.37 -1.47
N PHE A 110 -12.14 -8.32 -1.98
CA PHE A 110 -10.78 -8.07 -2.45
C PHE A 110 -10.74 -7.09 -3.63
N PHE A 111 -11.55 -7.33 -4.66
CA PHE A 111 -11.56 -6.45 -5.84
C PHE A 111 -12.34 -5.17 -5.58
N GLY A 112 -13.44 -5.21 -4.82
CA GLY A 112 -14.18 -3.99 -4.44
C GLY A 112 -13.30 -2.99 -3.70
N GLY A 113 -12.40 -3.46 -2.84
CA GLY A 113 -11.43 -2.60 -2.16
C GLY A 113 -10.23 -2.14 -3.01
N LEU A 114 -9.99 -2.74 -4.19
CA LEU A 114 -8.86 -2.42 -5.07
C LEU A 114 -9.24 -1.65 -6.32
N ILE A 115 -10.39 -1.98 -6.91
CA ILE A 115 -10.96 -1.41 -8.13
C ILE A 115 -12.49 -1.38 -7.92
N PRO A 116 -13.02 -0.36 -7.24
CA PRO A 116 -14.45 -0.28 -6.90
C PRO A 116 -15.38 -0.30 -8.11
N GLU A 117 -14.94 0.23 -9.25
CA GLU A 117 -15.72 0.28 -10.49
C GLU A 117 -15.80 -1.07 -11.22
N LEU A 118 -15.15 -2.11 -10.69
CA LEU A 118 -15.10 -3.43 -11.31
C LEU A 118 -16.37 -4.22 -10.99
N ASP A 119 -17.25 -4.36 -11.99
CA ASP A 119 -18.43 -5.22 -11.89
C ASP A 119 -18.02 -6.70 -11.99
N LEU A 120 -17.90 -7.37 -10.84
CA LEU A 120 -17.58 -8.79 -10.78
C LEU A 120 -18.75 -9.71 -11.16
N GLU A 121 -19.98 -9.21 -11.23
CA GLU A 121 -21.12 -10.00 -11.69
C GLU A 121 -21.15 -10.12 -13.22
N ASP A 122 -20.45 -9.22 -13.94
CA ASP A 122 -20.28 -9.30 -15.39
C ASP A 122 -19.40 -10.51 -15.79
N PRO A 123 -19.94 -11.50 -16.54
CA PRO A 123 -19.18 -12.66 -17.01
C PRO A 123 -17.96 -12.29 -17.85
N GLN A 124 -18.01 -11.18 -18.59
CA GLN A 124 -16.89 -10.72 -19.40
C GLN A 124 -15.75 -10.19 -18.53
N VAL A 125 -16.06 -9.47 -17.45
CA VAL A 125 -15.08 -9.03 -16.46
C VAL A 125 -14.44 -10.24 -15.78
N GLN A 126 -15.23 -11.23 -15.37
CA GLN A 126 -14.70 -12.46 -14.78
C GLN A 126 -13.75 -13.19 -15.74
N GLU A 127 -14.10 -13.32 -17.02
CA GLU A 127 -13.25 -13.98 -18.01
C GLU A 127 -11.95 -13.19 -18.24
N ASN A 128 -12.02 -11.86 -18.33
CA ASN A 128 -10.83 -11.01 -18.43
C ASN A 128 -9.90 -11.20 -17.22
N LEU A 129 -10.44 -11.27 -16.01
CA LEU A 129 -9.67 -11.52 -14.79
C LEU A 129 -9.05 -12.93 -14.79
N ARG A 130 -9.77 -13.96 -15.26
CA ARG A 130 -9.22 -15.33 -15.38
C ARG A 130 -8.05 -15.40 -16.35
N GLN A 131 -8.13 -14.63 -17.43
CA GLN A 131 -7.09 -14.57 -18.46
C GLN A 131 -5.93 -13.66 -18.08
N LEU A 132 -6.13 -12.72 -17.14
CA LEU A 132 -5.11 -11.79 -16.66
C LEU A 132 -3.83 -12.51 -16.30
N SER A 133 -2.80 -12.23 -17.08
CA SER A 133 -1.48 -12.82 -16.92
C SER A 133 -0.54 -11.77 -16.36
N VAL A 134 -0.01 -12.03 -15.17
CA VAL A 134 0.88 -11.12 -14.47
C VAL A 134 2.29 -11.70 -14.54
N PRO A 135 3.28 -11.01 -15.12
CA PRO A 135 4.65 -11.51 -15.15
C PRO A 135 5.20 -11.76 -13.73
N ALA A 136 5.82 -12.91 -13.50
CA ALA A 136 6.37 -13.27 -12.20
C ALA A 136 7.40 -12.25 -11.69
N ARG A 137 8.14 -11.62 -12.61
CA ARG A 137 9.06 -10.52 -12.30
C ARG A 137 8.38 -9.33 -11.63
N PHE A 138 7.14 -9.01 -12.02
CA PHE A 138 6.35 -7.94 -11.42
C PHE A 138 5.86 -8.32 -10.02
N VAL A 139 5.38 -9.57 -9.86
CA VAL A 139 5.04 -10.12 -8.53
C VAL A 139 6.26 -10.05 -7.60
N ASP A 140 7.45 -10.39 -8.08
CA ASP A 140 8.71 -10.26 -7.34
C ASP A 140 8.99 -8.81 -6.91
N GLN A 141 8.59 -7.80 -7.70
CA GLN A 141 8.74 -6.39 -7.31
C GLN A 141 7.78 -6.00 -6.20
N VAL A 142 6.51 -6.39 -6.29
CA VAL A 142 5.50 -6.12 -5.25
C VAL A 142 5.89 -6.81 -3.94
N LEU A 143 6.28 -8.09 -3.99
CA LEU A 143 6.81 -8.81 -2.83
C LEU A 143 8.15 -8.23 -2.33
N GLY A 144 8.93 -7.64 -3.23
CA GLY A 144 10.19 -6.96 -2.93
C GLY A 144 10.00 -5.71 -2.11
N VAL A 145 9.12 -4.80 -2.55
CA VAL A 145 8.84 -3.53 -1.86
C VAL A 145 8.25 -3.75 -0.48
N GLY A 146 7.33 -4.72 -0.34
CA GLY A 146 6.74 -5.06 0.94
C GLY A 146 7.77 -5.60 1.94
N ARG A 147 8.64 -6.54 1.52
CA ARG A 147 9.73 -7.05 2.38
C ARG A 147 10.73 -5.98 2.76
N ALA A 148 11.01 -5.04 1.85
CA ALA A 148 11.86 -3.90 2.15
C ALA A 148 11.18 -2.99 3.20
N ALA A 149 9.87 -2.76 3.08
CA ALA A 149 9.08 -1.97 4.03
C ALA A 149 9.05 -2.62 5.43
N GLU A 150 8.88 -3.94 5.50
CA GLU A 150 8.93 -4.69 6.76
C GLU A 150 10.25 -4.50 7.53
N ARG A 151 11.37 -4.34 6.81
CA ARG A 151 12.69 -4.06 7.41
C ARG A 151 12.84 -2.58 7.76
N ALA A 152 12.36 -1.70 6.88
CA ALA A 152 12.40 -0.26 7.07
C ALA A 152 11.58 0.20 8.28
N ALA A 153 10.48 -0.50 8.62
CA ALA A 153 9.66 -0.23 9.79
C ALA A 153 10.48 -0.09 11.10
N ALA A 154 11.54 -0.89 11.27
CA ALA A 154 12.40 -0.83 12.46
C ALA A 154 13.21 0.47 12.60
N GLN A 155 13.20 1.33 11.59
CA GLN A 155 13.99 2.59 11.54
C GLN A 155 13.10 3.84 11.65
N ILE A 156 11.77 3.67 11.69
CA ILE A 156 10.81 4.79 11.67
C ILE A 156 10.71 5.43 13.06
N GLN A 157 11.25 6.64 13.18
CA GLN A 157 11.25 7.42 14.43
C GLN A 157 10.23 8.56 14.43
N VAL A 158 9.72 8.93 13.26
CA VAL A 158 8.81 10.08 13.10
C VAL A 158 7.42 9.74 13.64
N PRO A 159 6.64 10.74 14.10
CA PRO A 159 5.24 10.52 14.45
C PRO A 159 4.50 9.89 13.27
N THR A 160 3.86 8.76 13.53
CA THR A 160 3.22 7.94 12.49
C THR A 160 1.76 7.67 12.82
N LEU A 161 0.86 8.05 11.93
CA LEU A 161 -0.55 7.62 11.94
C LEU A 161 -0.71 6.39 11.05
N ILE A 162 -1.43 5.38 11.54
CA ILE A 162 -1.74 4.17 10.79
C ILE A 162 -3.25 3.95 10.87
N ILE A 163 -3.90 3.85 9.70
CA ILE A 163 -5.33 3.59 9.59
C ILE A 163 -5.53 2.29 8.81
N GLN A 164 -6.36 1.40 9.34
CA GLN A 164 -6.64 0.07 8.76
C GLN A 164 -8.14 -0.22 8.76
N GLY A 165 -8.69 -0.67 7.64
CA GLY A 165 -10.05 -1.20 7.60
C GLY A 165 -10.14 -2.57 8.28
N THR A 166 -11.11 -2.80 9.17
CA THR A 166 -11.31 -4.07 9.89
C THR A 166 -11.76 -5.22 8.98
N GLN A 167 -12.35 -4.89 7.83
CA GLN A 167 -12.88 -5.82 6.82
C GLN A 167 -11.92 -5.99 5.63
N ASP A 168 -10.71 -5.45 5.72
CA ASP A 168 -9.73 -5.48 4.63
C ASP A 168 -9.24 -6.90 4.32
N GLN A 169 -9.64 -7.42 3.16
CA GLN A 169 -9.21 -8.73 2.65
C GLN A 169 -7.92 -8.67 1.81
N ALA A 170 -7.55 -7.50 1.29
CA ALA A 170 -6.34 -7.33 0.49
C ALA A 170 -5.10 -7.24 1.39
N VAL A 171 -5.20 -6.46 2.47
CA VAL A 171 -4.18 -6.29 3.50
C VAL A 171 -4.82 -6.57 4.87
N ARG A 172 -4.73 -7.83 5.31
CA ARG A 172 -5.36 -8.25 6.57
C ARG A 172 -4.90 -7.43 7.77
N PRO A 173 -5.79 -6.94 8.65
CA PRO A 173 -5.44 -6.12 9.82
C PRO A 173 -4.39 -6.74 10.76
N ALA A 174 -4.41 -8.06 10.90
CA ALA A 174 -3.42 -8.79 11.67
C ALA A 174 -1.96 -8.53 11.22
N ARG A 175 -1.74 -8.21 9.93
CA ARG A 175 -0.42 -7.84 9.39
C ARG A 175 -0.01 -6.45 9.85
N THR A 176 -0.94 -5.50 9.81
CA THR A 176 -0.71 -4.15 10.32
C THR A 176 -0.40 -4.19 11.81
N ARG A 177 -1.16 -4.95 12.61
CA ARG A 177 -0.87 -5.17 14.04
C ARG A 177 0.52 -5.79 14.30
N GLN A 178 0.98 -6.71 13.44
CA GLN A 178 2.34 -7.26 13.53
C GLN A 178 3.42 -6.21 13.22
N MET A 179 3.15 -5.29 12.29
CA MET A 179 4.06 -4.19 11.98
C MET A 179 4.22 -3.22 13.14
N LEU A 180 3.14 -2.91 13.87
CA LEU A 180 3.17 -1.98 15.01
C LEU A 180 4.25 -2.36 16.02
N GLN A 181 4.48 -3.66 16.23
CA GLN A 181 5.49 -4.18 17.15
C GLN A 181 6.94 -3.87 16.72
N ARG A 182 7.16 -3.40 15.50
CA ARG A 182 8.47 -3.09 14.94
C ARG A 182 8.78 -1.60 14.90
N LEU A 183 7.78 -0.74 14.98
CA LEU A 183 7.94 0.71 14.83
C LEU A 183 8.43 1.32 16.17
N PRO A 184 9.62 1.95 16.22
CA PRO A 184 10.13 2.52 17.47
C PRO A 184 9.63 3.95 17.78
N GLY A 185 9.10 4.67 16.78
CA GLY A 185 8.62 6.04 16.94
C GLY A 185 7.24 6.17 17.60
N PRO A 186 6.72 7.41 17.78
CA PRO A 186 5.37 7.65 18.26
C PRO A 186 4.33 7.17 17.25
N ILE A 187 3.36 6.37 17.71
CA ILE A 187 2.37 5.74 16.83
C ILE A 187 0.96 6.10 17.31
N THR A 188 0.13 6.54 16.36
CA THR A 188 -1.33 6.56 16.48
C THR A 188 -1.87 5.47 15.56
N TYR A 189 -2.63 4.52 16.10
CA TYR A 189 -3.21 3.42 15.33
C TYR A 189 -4.73 3.42 15.45
N GLU A 190 -5.41 3.38 14.31
CA GLU A 190 -6.86 3.37 14.23
C GLU A 190 -7.34 2.26 13.29
N GLU A 191 -8.35 1.52 13.75
CA GLU A 191 -9.08 0.58 12.93
C GLU A 191 -10.50 1.12 12.67
N LEU A 192 -10.89 1.12 11.40
CA LEU A 192 -12.20 1.63 10.95
C LEU A 192 -13.05 0.46 10.46
N GLU A 193 -14.37 0.50 10.70
CA GLU A 193 -15.31 -0.51 10.19
C GLU A 193 -15.51 -0.35 8.67
N THR A 194 -14.49 -0.71 7.90
CA THR A 194 -14.46 -0.63 6.44
C THR A 194 -13.49 -1.64 5.82
N ASP A 195 -13.50 -1.74 4.50
CA ASP A 195 -12.65 -2.58 3.67
C ASP A 195 -11.30 -1.91 3.31
N HIS A 196 -10.65 -2.39 2.26
CA HIS A 196 -9.36 -1.85 1.79
C HIS A 196 -9.50 -0.43 1.22
N GLY A 197 -10.63 -0.12 0.57
CA GLY A 197 -10.90 1.09 -0.22
C GLY A 197 -11.18 2.34 0.62
N LEU A 198 -10.57 2.46 1.80
CA LEU A 198 -10.83 3.54 2.77
C LEU A 198 -10.47 4.96 2.28
N VAL A 199 -9.87 5.08 1.09
CA VAL A 199 -9.56 6.34 0.39
C VAL A 199 -10.63 6.76 -0.62
N GLU A 200 -11.60 5.90 -0.91
CA GLU A 200 -12.68 6.18 -1.86
C GLU A 200 -13.80 6.98 -1.19
N ALA A 201 -14.33 7.99 -1.88
CA ALA A 201 -15.23 8.96 -1.28
C ALA A 201 -16.59 8.39 -0.83
N ASP A 202 -17.02 7.30 -1.46
CA ASP A 202 -18.25 6.56 -1.17
C ASP A 202 -18.05 5.47 -0.10
N ASN A 203 -16.82 5.23 0.32
CA ASN A 203 -16.49 4.24 1.34
C ASN A 203 -17.02 4.66 2.72
N PRO A 204 -17.67 3.78 3.50
CA PRO A 204 -18.21 4.12 4.83
C PRO A 204 -17.16 4.68 5.81
N GLY A 205 -15.90 4.26 5.67
CA GLY A 205 -14.79 4.72 6.51
C GLY A 205 -14.14 6.03 6.06
N PHE A 206 -14.49 6.56 4.89
CA PHE A 206 -13.80 7.71 4.28
C PHE A 206 -13.87 8.97 5.14
N GLN A 207 -15.04 9.29 5.69
CA GLN A 207 -15.24 10.48 6.51
C GLN A 207 -14.39 10.41 7.78
N GLN A 208 -14.41 9.27 8.47
CA GLN A 208 -13.66 9.07 9.70
C GLN A 208 -12.15 9.06 9.41
N MET A 209 -11.71 8.36 8.36
CA MET A 209 -10.32 8.39 7.89
C MET A 209 -9.84 9.82 7.65
N THR A 210 -10.62 10.61 6.92
CA THR A 210 -10.27 12.00 6.59
C THR A 210 -10.16 12.86 7.85
N GLN A 211 -11.08 12.68 8.81
CA GLN A 211 -11.03 13.38 10.10
C GLN A 211 -9.75 13.04 10.88
N SER A 212 -9.39 11.77 10.97
CA SER A 212 -8.18 11.32 11.67
C SER A 212 -6.91 11.84 11.01
N VAL A 213 -6.85 11.81 9.66
CA VAL A 213 -5.74 12.38 8.88
C VAL A 213 -5.60 13.88 9.13
N LEU A 214 -6.70 14.63 9.08
CA LEU A 214 -6.69 16.08 9.30
C LEU A 214 -6.32 16.44 10.75
N ALA A 215 -6.84 15.70 11.73
CA ALA A 215 -6.53 15.90 13.14
C ALA A 215 -5.04 15.65 13.43
N PHE A 216 -4.49 14.57 12.88
CA PHE A 216 -3.08 14.23 13.02
C PHE A 216 -2.16 15.24 12.34
N ALA A 217 -2.52 15.67 11.12
CA ALA A 217 -1.81 16.71 10.39
C ALA A 217 -1.86 18.07 11.11
N GLY A 218 -3.00 18.41 11.74
CA GLY A 218 -3.17 19.62 12.53
C GLY A 218 -2.25 19.69 13.76
N GLY A 219 -1.88 18.53 14.33
CA GLY A 219 -0.95 18.44 15.46
C GLY A 219 0.45 19.00 15.17
N VAL A 220 0.86 19.08 13.91
CA VAL A 220 2.17 19.67 13.53
C VAL A 220 2.19 21.18 13.70
N ALA A 221 1.05 21.85 13.48
CA ALA A 221 0.96 23.31 13.54
C ALA A 221 1.01 23.83 14.98
N THR A 222 0.49 23.06 15.95
CA THR A 222 0.42 23.44 17.37
C THR A 222 1.72 23.18 18.14
N ALA A 223 2.45 22.10 17.82
CA ALA A 223 3.70 21.75 18.49
C ALA A 223 4.86 22.76 18.24
N ARG A 224 4.74 23.66 17.26
CA ARG A 224 5.73 24.74 16.99
C ARG A 224 5.44 26.06 17.70
N ASN A 225 4.22 26.27 18.18
CA ASN A 225 3.81 27.51 18.85
C ASN A 225 3.88 27.41 20.39
N SER A 226 4.46 26.32 20.90
CA SER A 226 4.63 26.01 22.33
C SER A 226 6.12 25.95 22.65
#